data_AF-A0A7C3LEE7-F1
#
_entry.id   AF-A0A7C3LEE7-F1
#
_cell.length_a   1.000
_cell.length_b   1.000
_cell.length_c   1.000
_cell.angle_alpha   90.00
_cell.angle_beta   90.00
_cell.angle_gamma   90.00
#
_symmetry.space_group_name_H-M   'P 1'
#
loop_
_entity.id
_entity.type
_entity.pdbx_description
1 polymer ?
#
loop_
_entity_poly.entity_id
_entity_poly.type
_entity_poly.pdbx_seq_one_letter_code
_entity_poly.pdbx_strand_id
1 'polypeptide(L)' 'MSKTITLRVNDDIYQMIKTAADGQRRNLSNFIEFATLQYLTSTAYVDDAEMELILSDAELLANLRQGLEDSKKGDYTIV' A
#
# COMPACT_ATOMS: atom_id res chain seq x y z
N MET A 1 23.80 -14.50 9.68
CA MET A 1 23.95 -15.33 8.46
C MET A 1 22.92 -14.88 7.44
N SER A 2 23.31 -14.62 6.19
CA SER A 2 22.34 -14.37 5.11
C SER A 2 21.62 -15.67 4.75
N LYS A 3 20.34 -15.54 4.38
CA LYS A 3 19.51 -16.63 3.83
C LYS A 3 19.05 -16.21 2.44
N THR A 4 18.92 -17.17 1.53
CA THR A 4 18.49 -16.92 0.16
C THR A 4 17.04 -17.32 0.00
N ILE A 5 16.24 -16.43 -0.58
CA ILE A 5 14.85 -16.71 -0.99
C ILE A 5 14.88 -16.99 -2.49
N THR A 6 14.29 -18.11 -2.90
CA THR A 6 14.11 -18.47 -4.32
C THR A 6 12.63 -18.41 -4.66
N LEU A 7 12.27 -17.65 -5.68
CA LEU A 7 10.89 -17.47 -6.12
C LEU A 7 10.78 -17.82 -7.60
N ARG A 8 9.79 -18.64 -7.96
CA ARG A 8 9.40 -18.89 -9.35
C ARG A 8 8.22 -17.99 -9.69
N VAL A 9 8.35 -17.20 -10.75
CA VAL A 9 7.30 -16.34 -11.28
C VAL A 9 7.21 -16.52 -12.79
N ASN A 10 6.02 -16.23 -13.33
CA ASN A 10 5.80 -16.15 -14.76
C ASN A 10 6.27 -14.77 -15.26
N ASP A 11 6.48 -14.62 -16.57
CA ASP A 11 7.08 -13.41 -17.14
C ASP A 11 6.25 -12.15 -16.86
N ASP A 12 4.92 -12.24 -16.98
CA ASP A 12 4.01 -11.09 -16.72
C ASP A 12 4.16 -10.55 -15.29
N ILE A 13 4.25 -11.45 -14.31
CA ILE A 13 4.44 -11.10 -12.90
C ILE A 13 5.84 -10.53 -12.68
N TYR A 14 6.85 -11.14 -13.30
CA TYR A 14 8.22 -10.63 -13.24
C TYR A 14 8.31 -9.19 -13.76
N GLN A 15 7.73 -8.92 -14.92
CA GLN A 15 7.74 -7.57 -15.51
C GLN A 15 7.00 -6.57 -14.64
N MET A 16 5.83 -6.94 -14.11
CA MET A 16 5.06 -6.08 -13.21
C MET A 16 5.89 -5.68 -11.97
N ILE A 17 6.52 -6.65 -11.30
CA ILE A 17 7.35 -6.39 -10.11
C ILE A 17 8.58 -5.56 -10.50
N LYS A 18 9.20 -5.84 -11.65
CA LYS A 18 10.35 -5.09 -12.15
C LYS A 18 10.00 -3.63 -12.45
N THR A 19 8.91 -3.37 -13.15
CA THR A 19 8.45 -2.00 -13.44
C THR A 19 8.15 -1.24 -12.15
N ALA A 20 7.54 -1.88 -11.15
CA ALA A 20 7.31 -1.27 -9.85
C ALA A 20 8.62 -0.94 -9.11
N ALA A 21 9.61 -1.85 -9.15
CA ALA A 21 10.92 -1.64 -8.57
C ALA A 21 11.67 -0.49 -9.25
N ASP A 22 11.65 -0.44 -10.58
CA ASP A 22 12.26 0.63 -11.40
C ASP A 22 11.61 1.99 -11.09
N GLY A 23 10.28 2.03 -10.97
CA GLY A 23 9.54 3.24 -10.58
C GLY A 23 9.94 3.78 -9.20
N GLN A 24 10.34 2.90 -8.28
CA GLN A 24 10.87 3.28 -6.96
C GLN A 24 12.39 3.46 -6.92
N ARG A 25 13.09 3.33 -8.04
CA ARG A 25 14.56 3.36 -8.15
C ARG A 25 15.25 2.36 -7.21
N ARG A 26 14.67 1.17 -7.05
CA ARG A 26 15.20 0.09 -6.22
C ARG A 26 15.52 -1.13 -7.06
N ASN A 27 16.51 -1.91 -6.66
CA ASN A 27 16.73 -3.21 -7.27
C ASN A 27 15.60 -4.19 -6.87
N LEU A 28 15.40 -5.23 -7.69
CA LEU A 28 14.30 -6.17 -7.54
C LEU A 28 14.29 -6.85 -6.16
N SER A 29 15.45 -7.29 -5.68
CA SER A 29 15.57 -7.97 -4.38
C SER A 29 15.17 -7.06 -3.22
N ASN A 30 15.66 -5.82 -3.22
CA ASN A 30 15.34 -4.83 -2.20
C ASN A 30 13.86 -4.41 -2.25
N PHE A 31 13.29 -4.30 -3.45
CA PHE A 31 11.88 -4.00 -3.62
C PHE A 31 11.00 -5.11 -3.01
N ILE A 32 11.30 -6.38 -3.30
CA ILE A 32 10.56 -7.52 -2.74
C ILE A 32 10.70 -7.57 -1.22
N GLU A 33 11.90 -7.37 -0.69
CA GLU A 33 12.15 -7.32 0.76
C GLU A 33 11.34 -6.21 1.43
N PHE A 34 11.44 -4.98 0.91
CA PHE A 34 10.71 -3.83 1.43
C PHE A 34 9.20 -4.04 1.37
N ALA A 35 8.66 -4.48 0.24
CA ALA A 35 7.23 -4.72 0.09
C ALA A 35 6.73 -5.82 1.06
N THR A 36 7.53 -6.86 1.30
CA THR A 36 7.19 -7.93 2.25
C THR A 36 7.19 -7.40 3.68
N LEU A 37 8.22 -6.63 4.06
CA LEU A 37 8.29 -6.00 5.39
C LEU A 37 7.13 -5.02 5.58
N GLN A 38 6.88 -4.15 4.61
CA GLN A 38 5.78 -3.21 4.63
C GLN A 38 4.44 -3.93 4.75
N TYR A 39 4.22 -5.01 4.00
CA TYR A 39 3.00 -5.81 4.12
C TYR A 39 2.85 -6.35 5.54
N LEU A 40 3.88 -7.01 6.09
CA LEU A 40 3.86 -7.56 7.44
C LEU A 40 3.64 -6.50 8.52
N THR A 41 4.27 -5.33 8.38
CA THR A 41 4.10 -4.20 9.30
C THR A 41 2.74 -3.52 9.12
N SER A 42 2.18 -3.47 7.91
CA SER A 42 0.84 -2.91 7.68
C SER A 42 -0.27 -3.85 8.13
N THR A 43 -0.04 -5.17 8.09
CA THR A 43 -0.92 -6.15 8.74
C THR A 43 -0.74 -6.14 10.25
N ALA A 44 0.31 -5.51 10.78
CA ALA A 44 0.47 -5.27 12.20
C ALA A 44 -0.34 -4.03 12.61
N TYR A 45 -1.62 -4.29 12.86
CA TYR A 45 -2.51 -3.61 13.81
C TYR A 45 -2.75 -2.11 13.62
N VAL A 46 -3.95 -1.77 13.13
CA VAL A 46 -4.71 -0.71 13.82
C VAL A 46 -5.25 -1.39 15.07
N ASP A 47 -4.89 -0.91 16.25
CA ASP A 47 -5.48 -1.43 17.49
C ASP A 47 -6.99 -1.16 17.48
N ASP A 48 -7.79 -2.02 18.11
CA ASP A 48 -9.25 -1.87 18.15
C ASP A 48 -9.63 -0.50 18.75
N ALA A 49 -8.84 0.01 19.70
CA ALA A 49 -8.99 1.34 20.27
C ALA A 49 -8.71 2.47 19.27
N GLU A 50 -7.71 2.33 18.39
CA GLU A 50 -7.44 3.31 17.34
C GLU A 50 -8.54 3.30 16.27
N MET A 51 -9.05 2.12 15.92
CA MET A 51 -10.18 2.00 15.00
C MET A 51 -11.45 2.61 15.60
N GLU A 52 -11.69 2.43 16.89
CA GLU A 52 -12.81 3.04 17.60
C GLU A 52 -12.71 4.57 17.62
N LEU A 53 -11.51 5.12 17.81
CA LEU A 53 -11.28 6.57 17.69
C LEU A 53 -11.60 7.09 16.28
N ILE A 54 -11.14 6.41 15.22
CA ILE A 54 -11.44 6.77 13.84
C ILE A 54 -12.96 6.72 13.56
N LEU A 55 -13.64 5.69 14.07
CA LEU A 55 -15.10 5.52 13.89
C LEU A 55 -15.92 6.51 14.73
N SER A 56 -15.37 7.00 15.85
CA SER A 56 -16.01 8.00 16.70
C SER A 56 -15.91 9.43 16.15
N ASP A 57 -14.96 9.68 15.25
CA ASP A 57 -14.76 10.99 14.64
C ASP A 57 -15.73 11.21 13.46
N ALA A 58 -16.86 11.84 13.78
CA ALA A 58 -17.91 12.14 12.81
C ALA A 58 -17.45 13.12 11.71
N GLU A 59 -16.53 14.04 12.00
CA GLU A 59 -16.02 15.01 11.04
C GLU A 59 -15.09 14.31 10.04
N LEU A 60 -14.16 13.49 10.53
CA LEU A 60 -13.29 12.67 9.71
C LEU A 60 -14.11 11.75 8.78
N LEU A 61 -15.12 11.06 9.32
CA LEU A 61 -15.99 10.18 8.53
C LEU A 61 -16.80 10.94 7.47
N ALA A 62 -17.28 12.15 7.79
CA ALA A 62 -17.98 13.00 6.83
C ALA A 62 -17.06 13.43 5.68
N ASN A 63 -15.85 13.88 6.00
CA ASN A 63 -14.84 14.30 5.03
C ASN A 63 -14.38 13.15 4.12
N LEU A 64 -14.16 11.96 4.69
CA LEU A 64 -13.79 10.76 3.92
C LEU A 64 -14.90 10.34 2.95
N ARG A 65 -16.16 10.37 3.41
CA ARG A 65 -17.32 10.06 2.54
C ARG A 65 -17.47 11.09 1.42
N GLN A 66 -17.31 12.37 1.74
CA GLN A 66 -17.40 13.43 0.75
C GLN A 66 -16.28 13.29 -0.30
N GLY A 67 -15.03 13.10 0.12
CA GLY A 67 -13.91 12.88 -0.79
C GLY A 67 -14.08 11.64 -1.69
N LEU A 68 -14.71 10.58 -1.18
CA LEU A 68 -15.04 9.40 -2.00
C LEU A 68 -16.08 9.73 -3.08
N GLU A 69 -17.10 10.52 -2.74
CA GLU A 69 -18.12 10.96 -3.70
C GLU A 69 -17.55 11.94 -4.73
N ASP A 70 -16.68 12.86 -4.31
CA ASP A 70 -16.01 13.81 -5.20
C ASP A 70 -15.07 13.07 -6.17
N SER A 71 -14.33 12.07 -5.68
CA SER A 71 -13.50 11.19 -6.51
C SER A 71 -14.32 10.45 -7.57
N LYS A 72 -15.48 9.88 -7.21
CA LYS A 72 -16.40 9.21 -8.16
C LYS A 72 -16.98 10.17 -9.19
N LYS A 73 -17.23 11.43 -8.81
CA LYS A 73 -17.75 12.47 -9.70
C LYS A 73 -16.67 13.06 -10.62
N GLY A 74 -15.39 12.79 -10.35
CA GLY A 74 -14.29 13.41 -11.05
C GLY A 74 -13.94 14.81 -10.56
N ASP A 75 -14.48 15.22 -9.40
CA ASP A 75 -14.22 16.51 -8.76
C ASP A 75 -12.90 16.45 -7.98
N TYR A 76 -11.79 16.39 -8.71
CA TYR A 76 -10.45 16.47 -8.15
C TYR A 76 -9.48 17.14 -9.13
N THR A 77 -8.49 17.84 -8.58
CA THR A 77 -7.39 18.43 -9.35
C THR A 77 -6.13 17.64 -9.05
N ILE A 78 -5.51 17.07 -10.09
CA ILE A 78 -4.18 16.48 -9.99
C ILE A 78 -3.17 17.63 -10.09
N VAL A 79 -2.45 17.88 -9.00
CA VAL A 79 -1.35 18.87 -8.92
C VAL A 79 0.00 18.24 -9.20
#